data_AF-A0AA88EE91-F1
#
_entry.id   AF-A0AA88EE91-F1
#
_cell.length_a   1.000
_cell.length_b   1.000
_cell.length_c   1.000
_cell.angle_alpha   90.00
_cell.angle_beta   90.00
_cell.angle_gamma   90.00
#
_symmetry.space_group_name_H-M   'P 1'
#
loop_
_entity.id
_entity.type
_entity.pdbx_description
1 polymer ?
#
loop_
_entity_poly.entity_id
_entity_poly.type
_entity_poly.pdbx_seq_one_letter_code
_entity_poly.pdbx_strand_id
1 'polypeptide(L)'
;MQVHHDMNAPLSHYYLFTGHNSYLTGNQLSSKSSVDPIIKALKRGVRYHVVITFEDHLSSHLQAKVAKMVTKTFGDMLYCPKSDYLLEFPSPGSLKKRVLISTKPPEYRNSRHGRNNKQKQDQDHSEDEKNSGNKAPDNKWLADAVKVRRLSLSEQELENAAKTHGTDIVRFTQKNFLRVYPKGTRLNSSNYNPMLGWMHGAQMVAFNMQ
;
A
#
# COMPACT_ATOMS: atom_id res chain seq x y z
N MET A 1 -28.82 -0.93 -5.51
CA MET A 1 -28.19 -2.24 -5.26
C MET A 1 -27.95 -2.40 -3.76
N GLN A 2 -28.61 -3.30 -3.06
CA GLN A 2 -28.43 -3.49 -1.61
C GLN A 2 -27.10 -4.23 -1.33
N VAL A 3 -26.49 -4.05 -0.15
CA VAL A 3 -25.30 -4.84 0.26
C VAL A 3 -25.78 -6.06 1.01
N HIS A 4 -25.35 -7.24 0.58
CA HIS A 4 -25.81 -8.53 1.11
C HIS A 4 -24.74 -9.29 1.90
N HIS A 5 -23.46 -8.91 1.78
CA HIS A 5 -22.38 -9.47 2.59
C HIS A 5 -22.47 -8.95 4.03
N ASP A 6 -22.02 -9.76 4.99
CA ASP A 6 -21.68 -9.23 6.32
C ASP A 6 -20.60 -8.16 6.14
N MET A 7 -20.79 -7.00 6.76
CA MET A 7 -19.85 -5.87 6.69
C MET A 7 -19.23 -5.57 8.06
N ASN A 8 -19.39 -6.48 9.03
CA ASN A 8 -18.90 -6.31 10.40
C ASN A 8 -17.62 -7.10 10.69
N ALA A 9 -17.25 -8.07 9.85
CA ALA A 9 -15.94 -8.70 9.94
C ALA A 9 -14.79 -7.70 9.69
N PRO A 10 -13.56 -8.00 10.15
CA PRO A 10 -12.37 -7.17 9.92
C PRO A 10 -12.11 -6.97 8.43
N LEU A 11 -11.61 -5.79 8.04
CA LEU A 11 -11.33 -5.49 6.62
C LEU A 11 -10.41 -6.52 5.94
N SER A 12 -9.53 -7.23 6.67
CA SER A 12 -8.68 -8.29 6.11
C SER A 12 -9.47 -9.44 5.48
N HIS A 13 -10.76 -9.56 5.76
CA HIS A 13 -11.62 -10.62 5.24
C HIS A 13 -12.28 -10.28 3.89
N TYR A 14 -11.99 -9.11 3.31
CA TYR A 14 -12.65 -8.62 2.10
C TYR A 14 -11.64 -8.36 0.99
N TYR A 15 -12.03 -8.66 -0.24
CA TYR A 15 -11.33 -8.15 -1.41
C TYR A 15 -11.70 -6.67 -1.63
N LEU A 16 -10.68 -5.85 -1.82
CA LEU A 16 -10.77 -4.40 -1.95
C LEU A 16 -10.47 -3.99 -3.38
N PHE A 17 -11.41 -3.27 -4.00
CA PHE A 17 -11.18 -2.65 -5.30
C PHE A 17 -10.03 -1.65 -5.21
N THR A 18 -8.91 -1.94 -5.87
CA THR A 18 -7.65 -1.22 -5.69
C THR A 18 -7.12 -0.74 -7.04
N GLY A 19 -6.85 0.56 -7.15
CA GLY A 19 -6.15 1.16 -8.30
C GLY A 19 -4.64 1.25 -8.06
N HIS A 20 -3.86 1.09 -9.11
CA HIS A 20 -2.42 1.33 -9.15
C HIS A 20 -2.15 2.59 -9.98
N ASN A 21 -1.30 3.48 -9.46
CA ASN A 21 -0.97 4.76 -10.11
C ASN A 21 -2.18 5.50 -10.68
N SER A 22 -3.25 5.60 -9.88
CA SER A 22 -4.56 6.14 -10.29
C SER A 22 -4.55 7.59 -10.79
N TYR A 23 -3.40 8.27 -10.69
CA TYR A 23 -3.18 9.60 -11.26
C TYR A 23 -2.77 9.55 -12.74
N LEU A 24 -2.33 8.42 -13.27
CA LEU A 24 -1.95 8.28 -14.68
C LEU A 24 -3.17 8.14 -15.58
N THR A 25 -3.11 8.72 -16.78
CA THR A 25 -4.17 8.60 -17.79
C THR A 25 -3.74 7.80 -19.02
N GLY A 26 -2.56 7.16 -18.99
CA GLY A 26 -2.08 6.26 -20.03
C GLY A 26 -0.90 5.42 -19.54
N ASN A 27 0.16 5.33 -20.35
CA ASN A 27 1.38 4.56 -20.08
C ASN A 27 2.15 5.04 -18.81
N GLN A 28 3.06 4.22 -18.30
CA GLN A 28 3.78 4.46 -17.04
C GLN A 28 4.94 5.47 -17.13
N LEU A 29 5.33 5.92 -18.34
CA LEU A 29 6.53 6.72 -18.55
C LEU A 29 6.26 8.16 -18.99
N SER A 30 5.50 8.32 -20.07
CA SER A 30 5.35 9.59 -20.79
C SER A 30 3.91 10.10 -20.83
N SER A 31 2.95 9.33 -20.30
CA SER A 31 1.56 9.76 -20.31
C SER A 31 1.31 10.90 -19.33
N LYS A 32 0.21 11.63 -19.59
CA LYS A 32 -0.23 12.71 -18.69
C LYS A 32 -0.73 12.12 -17.37
N SER A 33 -0.69 12.95 -16.34
CA SER A 33 -1.34 12.68 -15.07
C SER A 33 -2.54 13.62 -14.86
N SER A 34 -3.56 13.14 -14.16
CA SER A 34 -4.71 13.93 -13.73
C SER A 34 -5.27 13.41 -12.40
N VAL A 35 -5.73 14.34 -11.58
CA VAL A 35 -6.48 14.04 -10.34
C VAL A 35 -7.98 13.81 -10.61
N ASP A 36 -8.47 14.12 -11.80
CA ASP A 36 -9.90 14.05 -12.14
C ASP A 36 -10.50 12.66 -11.97
N PRO A 37 -9.84 11.54 -12.34
CA PRO A 37 -10.36 10.20 -12.09
C PRO A 37 -10.58 9.93 -10.60
N ILE A 38 -9.65 10.41 -9.76
CA ILE A 38 -9.72 10.28 -8.29
C ILE A 38 -10.90 11.10 -7.77
N ILE A 39 -11.03 12.37 -8.19
CA ILE A 39 -12.14 13.25 -7.81
C ILE A 39 -13.48 12.64 -8.22
N LYS A 40 -13.57 12.13 -9.45
CA LYS A 40 -14.78 11.49 -9.98
C LYS A 40 -15.13 10.22 -9.20
N ALA A 41 -14.14 9.40 -8.84
CA ALA A 41 -14.35 8.22 -8.01
C ALA A 41 -14.91 8.60 -6.62
N LEU A 42 -14.33 9.63 -5.97
CA LEU A 42 -14.81 10.13 -4.68
C LEU A 42 -16.24 10.69 -4.77
N LYS A 43 -16.54 11.49 -5.82
CA LYS A 43 -17.88 12.10 -6.04
C LYS A 43 -18.97 11.09 -6.39
N ARG A 44 -18.65 9.95 -7.01
CA ARG A 44 -19.62 8.91 -7.38
C ARG A 44 -20.25 8.18 -6.20
N GLY A 45 -19.89 8.51 -4.96
CA GLY A 45 -20.54 7.97 -3.77
C GLY A 45 -20.06 6.56 -3.48
N VAL A 46 -18.79 6.42 -3.16
CA VAL A 46 -18.23 5.17 -2.64
C VAL A 46 -18.93 4.85 -1.30
N ARG A 47 -19.77 3.80 -1.29
CA ARG A 47 -20.63 3.47 -0.13
C ARG A 47 -19.85 2.97 1.09
N TYR A 48 -18.66 2.40 0.86
CA TYR A 48 -17.69 1.94 1.86
C TYR A 48 -16.30 2.40 1.43
N HIS A 49 -15.59 3.13 2.30
CA HIS A 49 -14.60 4.13 1.90
C HIS A 49 -13.20 3.60 1.55
N VAL A 50 -12.46 4.48 0.86
CA VAL A 50 -11.20 4.28 0.13
C VAL A 50 -10.01 4.11 1.08
N VAL A 51 -9.16 3.12 0.81
CA VAL A 51 -7.78 3.08 1.31
C VAL A 51 -6.90 3.84 0.32
N ILE A 52 -6.44 5.03 0.70
CA ILE A 52 -5.48 5.78 -0.12
C ILE A 52 -4.08 5.37 0.31
N THR A 53 -3.35 4.73 -0.60
CA THR A 53 -1.94 4.41 -0.40
C THR A 53 -1.08 5.51 -1.01
N PHE A 54 -0.39 6.32 -0.18
CA PHE A 54 0.64 7.21 -0.67
C PHE A 54 1.96 6.44 -0.77
N GLU A 55 2.50 6.31 -1.98
CA GLU A 55 3.87 5.87 -2.21
C GLU A 55 4.78 7.09 -2.14
N ASP A 56 5.14 7.46 -0.91
CA ASP A 56 5.79 8.74 -0.65
C ASP A 56 7.31 8.61 -0.59
N HIS A 57 7.99 9.22 -1.56
CA HIS A 57 9.42 9.57 -1.49
C HIS A 57 9.61 11.03 -1.09
N LEU A 58 8.60 11.62 -0.43
CA LEU A 58 8.64 13.01 0.00
C LEU A 58 9.48 13.19 1.26
N SER A 59 10.16 14.33 1.33
CA SER A 59 10.84 14.78 2.55
C SER A 59 9.83 15.02 3.68
N SER A 60 10.28 14.97 4.95
CA SER A 60 9.39 15.15 6.11
C SER A 60 8.59 16.46 6.08
N HIS A 61 9.16 17.53 5.53
CA HIS A 61 8.44 18.80 5.36
C HIS A 61 7.29 18.68 4.34
N LEU A 62 7.51 18.00 3.21
CA LEU A 62 6.48 17.78 2.20
C LEU A 62 5.42 16.80 2.70
N GLN A 63 5.80 15.76 3.45
CA GLN A 63 4.87 14.89 4.15
C GLN A 63 3.94 15.68 5.09
N ALA A 64 4.49 16.62 5.88
CA ALA A 64 3.68 17.48 6.74
C ALA A 64 2.73 18.39 5.95
N LYS A 65 3.13 18.86 4.76
CA LYS A 65 2.26 19.63 3.86
C LYS A 65 1.14 18.76 3.29
N VAL A 66 1.44 17.54 2.87
CA VAL A 66 0.46 16.55 2.41
C VAL A 66 -0.52 16.22 3.53
N ALA A 67 -0.04 15.94 4.74
CA ALA A 67 -0.88 15.69 5.91
C ALA A 67 -1.86 16.85 6.15
N LYS A 68 -1.39 18.10 6.12
CA LYS A 68 -2.27 19.28 6.24
C LYS A 68 -3.32 19.35 5.13
N MET A 69 -2.96 19.08 3.88
CA MET A 69 -3.90 19.07 2.75
C MET A 69 -4.95 17.97 2.89
N VAL A 70 -4.52 16.76 3.29
CA VAL A 70 -5.40 15.61 3.53
C VAL A 70 -6.37 15.91 4.68
N THR A 71 -5.88 16.42 5.81
CA THR A 71 -6.73 16.83 6.95
C THR A 71 -7.73 17.91 6.56
N LYS A 72 -7.31 18.93 5.80
CA LYS A 72 -8.21 19.98 5.33
C LYS A 72 -9.28 19.46 4.36
N THR A 73 -8.92 18.49 3.50
CA THR A 73 -9.80 17.99 2.44
C THR A 73 -10.83 17.02 2.99
N PHE A 74 -10.39 16.07 3.81
CA PHE A 74 -11.24 14.98 4.29
C PHE A 74 -11.84 15.28 5.66
N GLY A 75 -11.20 16.12 6.50
CA GLY A 75 -11.74 16.54 7.80
C GLY A 75 -12.23 15.34 8.63
N ASP A 76 -13.49 15.40 9.06
CA ASP A 76 -14.15 14.34 9.83
C ASP A 76 -14.30 13.03 9.07
N MET A 77 -14.13 13.01 7.75
CA MET A 77 -14.09 11.77 7.00
C MET A 77 -12.80 10.98 7.25
N LEU A 78 -11.72 11.55 7.80
CA LEU A 78 -10.52 10.76 8.08
C LEU A 78 -10.75 9.78 9.22
N TYR A 79 -10.36 8.53 9.01
CA TYR A 79 -10.21 7.56 10.07
C TYR A 79 -8.85 7.76 10.76
N CYS A 80 -8.90 8.15 12.03
CA CYS A 80 -7.74 8.17 12.91
C CYS A 80 -7.93 7.11 14.00
N PRO A 81 -7.06 6.09 14.08
CA PRO A 81 -7.15 5.10 15.14
C PRO A 81 -6.88 5.73 16.52
N LYS A 82 -7.47 5.15 17.57
CA LYS A 82 -7.33 5.64 18.96
C LYS A 82 -5.95 5.34 19.58
N SER A 83 -5.17 4.49 18.93
CA SER A 83 -3.86 4.03 19.37
C SER A 83 -2.90 4.04 18.17
N ASP A 84 -1.60 4.11 18.45
CA ASP A 84 -0.52 4.13 17.46
C ASP A 84 -0.40 2.81 16.69
N TYR A 85 -1.08 1.76 17.14
CA TYR A 85 -1.14 0.46 16.49
C TYR A 85 -2.56 -0.09 16.47
N LEU A 86 -2.82 -0.96 15.50
CA LEU A 86 -4.06 -1.70 15.35
C LEU A 86 -3.78 -3.17 15.68
N LEU A 87 -4.57 -3.74 16.60
CA LEU A 87 -4.58 -5.19 16.86
C LEU A 87 -5.35 -5.95 15.76
N GLU A 88 -6.31 -5.27 15.14
CA GLU A 88 -7.18 -5.79 14.09
C GLU A 88 -7.60 -4.62 13.19
N PHE A 89 -7.87 -4.89 11.91
CA PHE A 89 -8.42 -3.86 11.04
C PHE A 89 -9.89 -3.57 11.37
N PRO A 90 -10.32 -2.30 11.36
CA PRO A 90 -11.72 -1.95 11.52
C PRO A 90 -12.58 -2.60 10.43
N SER A 91 -13.85 -2.85 10.72
CA SER A 91 -14.79 -3.44 9.76
C SER A 91 -15.25 -2.41 8.73
N PRO A 92 -15.64 -2.82 7.51
CA PRO A 92 -16.25 -1.92 6.53
C PRO A 92 -17.45 -1.13 7.10
N GLY A 93 -18.29 -1.77 7.92
CA GLY A 93 -19.42 -1.15 8.59
C GLY A 93 -19.01 -0.01 9.52
N SER A 94 -17.93 -0.20 10.30
CA SER A 94 -17.38 0.83 11.19
C SER A 94 -16.71 1.99 10.44
N LEU A 95 -16.20 1.75 9.23
CA LEU A 95 -15.59 2.74 8.35
C LEU A 95 -16.58 3.40 7.39
N LYS A 96 -17.89 3.25 7.61
CA LYS A 96 -18.89 3.92 6.78
C LYS A 96 -18.66 5.42 6.82
N LYS A 97 -18.48 6.03 5.64
CA LYS A 97 -18.15 7.46 5.51
C LYS A 97 -16.75 7.88 5.96
N ARG A 98 -15.80 6.93 6.12
CA ARG A 98 -14.43 7.21 6.63
C ARG A 98 -13.29 6.80 5.69
N VAL A 99 -12.42 7.72 5.29
CA VAL A 99 -11.21 7.48 4.50
C VAL A 99 -10.07 6.98 5.39
N LEU A 100 -9.45 5.86 4.99
CA LEU A 100 -8.22 5.35 5.61
C LEU A 100 -7.02 5.75 4.75
N ILE A 101 -6.03 6.39 5.36
CA ILE A 101 -4.76 6.69 4.70
C ILE A 101 -3.71 5.67 5.14
N SER A 102 -3.04 5.04 4.18
CA SER A 102 -1.90 4.14 4.42
C SER A 102 -0.66 4.69 3.75
N THR A 103 0.40 4.96 4.51
CA THR A 103 1.69 5.41 3.98
C THR A 103 2.80 4.49 4.49
N LYS A 104 3.99 4.56 3.87
CA LYS A 104 5.18 4.06 4.56
C LYS A 104 5.42 4.94 5.80
N PRO A 105 5.79 4.38 6.96
CA PRO A 105 6.20 5.19 8.10
C PRO A 105 7.45 6.01 7.72
N PRO A 106 7.60 7.24 8.21
CA PRO A 106 8.79 8.04 7.95
C PRO A 106 10.05 7.35 8.48
N GLU A 107 11.12 7.35 7.70
CA GLU A 107 12.43 6.89 8.16
C GLU A 107 12.98 7.87 9.19
N TYR A 108 12.81 7.56 10.48
CA TYR A 108 13.53 8.26 11.53
C TYR A 108 14.99 7.82 11.49
N ARG A 109 15.84 8.65 10.88
CA ARG A 109 17.30 8.55 11.01
C ARG A 109 17.63 8.68 12.50
N ASN A 110 17.95 7.56 13.15
CA ASN A 110 18.45 7.54 14.51
C ASN A 110 19.70 8.43 14.61
N SER A 111 19.54 9.65 15.11
CA SER A 111 20.63 10.50 15.56
C SER A 111 21.21 9.92 16.85
N ARG A 112 21.93 8.79 16.75
CA ARG A 112 22.89 8.42 17.79
C ARG A 112 24.14 9.25 17.56
N HIS A 113 24.27 10.29 18.38
CA HIS A 113 25.53 10.98 18.63
C HIS A 113 26.58 9.94 19.06
N GLY A 114 27.50 9.64 18.15
CA GLY A 114 28.76 8.96 18.42
C GLY A 114 29.81 9.64 17.57
N ARG A 115 30.60 10.52 18.18
CA ARG A 115 31.78 11.14 17.58
C ARG A 115 32.68 10.04 17.01
N ASN A 116 33.08 10.16 15.75
CA ASN A 116 34.46 9.94 15.34
C ASN A 116 34.71 10.57 13.96
N ASN A 117 35.71 11.45 13.93
CA ASN A 117 36.29 12.08 12.75
C ASN A 117 36.81 11.03 11.77
N LYS A 118 36.48 11.17 10.48
CA LYS A 118 37.41 10.98 9.36
C LYS A 118 36.95 11.84 8.17
N GLN A 119 37.88 12.61 7.64
CA GLN A 119 37.69 13.60 6.57
C GLN A 119 37.51 12.95 5.19
N LYS A 120 36.64 13.59 4.40
CA LYS A 120 36.60 13.80 2.92
C LYS A 120 36.76 12.59 1.97
N GLN A 121 35.77 12.39 1.10
CA GLN A 121 35.79 12.93 -0.26
C GLN A 121 34.43 12.78 -0.96
N ASP A 122 34.06 13.80 -1.73
CA ASP A 122 32.90 13.84 -2.61
C ASP A 122 33.00 12.78 -3.72
N GLN A 123 31.90 12.07 -3.97
CA GLN A 123 31.56 11.58 -5.31
C GLN A 123 30.06 11.28 -5.39
N ASP A 124 29.42 12.07 -6.24
CA ASP A 124 28.06 11.94 -6.74
C ASP A 124 27.98 10.65 -7.58
N HIS A 125 27.13 9.70 -7.18
CA HIS A 125 26.77 8.57 -8.02
C HIS A 125 25.35 8.10 -7.67
N SER A 126 24.48 8.28 -8.66
CA SER A 126 23.20 7.60 -8.84
C SER A 126 23.36 6.08 -8.66
N GLU A 127 22.68 5.50 -7.68
CA GLU A 127 22.58 4.04 -7.56
C GLU A 127 21.22 3.55 -8.09
N ASP A 128 21.25 3.26 -9.39
CA ASP A 128 20.45 2.21 -10.01
C ASP A 128 20.75 0.84 -9.38
N GLU A 129 19.74 -0.02 -9.44
CA GLU A 129 19.75 -1.48 -9.35
C GLU A 129 21.01 -2.19 -8.80
N LYS A 130 20.85 -2.81 -7.62
CA LYS A 130 21.62 -4.01 -7.25
C LYS A 130 20.71 -5.21 -7.14
N ASN A 131 20.70 -5.98 -8.23
CA ASN A 131 20.40 -7.39 -8.29
C ASN A 131 21.28 -8.13 -7.27
N SER A 132 20.66 -8.76 -6.27
CA SER A 132 21.30 -9.77 -5.42
C SER A 132 20.34 -10.95 -5.30
N GLY A 133 20.61 -11.98 -6.10
CA GLY A 133 20.09 -13.30 -5.82
C GLY A 133 20.72 -13.83 -4.55
N ASN A 134 19.93 -13.94 -3.48
CA ASN A 134 19.75 -15.16 -2.69
C ASN A 134 18.87 -14.91 -1.46
N LYS A 135 17.75 -15.65 -1.41
CA LYS A 135 16.77 -15.80 -0.32
C LYS A 135 16.17 -14.50 0.24
N ALA A 136 14.90 -14.27 -0.08
CA ALA A 136 14.05 -13.41 0.73
C ALA A 136 14.14 -13.86 2.20
N PRO A 137 14.22 -12.94 3.17
CA PRO A 137 14.32 -13.35 4.56
C PRO A 137 13.00 -14.04 4.97
N ASP A 138 13.11 -15.26 5.52
CA ASP A 138 11.99 -16.10 5.98
C ASP A 138 11.05 -15.40 6.98
N ASN A 139 11.43 -14.23 7.50
CA ASN A 139 10.64 -13.42 8.43
C ASN A 139 9.52 -12.58 7.77
N LYS A 140 9.44 -12.51 6.44
CA LYS A 140 8.45 -11.67 5.74
C LYS A 140 7.00 -12.10 6.00
N TRP A 141 6.79 -13.39 6.24
CA TRP A 141 5.47 -13.97 6.51
C TRP A 141 5.18 -14.10 8.00
N LEU A 142 6.17 -13.85 8.86
CA LEU A 142 5.98 -13.87 10.31
C LEU A 142 5.05 -12.72 10.68
N ALA A 143 3.80 -13.06 11.02
CA ALA A 143 2.86 -12.10 11.56
C ALA A 143 3.38 -11.66 12.93
N ASP A 144 3.46 -10.34 13.14
CA ASP A 144 3.64 -9.80 14.48
C ASP A 144 2.38 -10.17 15.27
N ALA A 145 2.54 -10.94 16.36
CA ALA A 145 1.42 -11.37 17.18
C ALA A 145 0.66 -10.19 17.81
N VAL A 146 1.28 -9.00 17.83
CA VAL A 146 0.78 -7.82 18.54
C VAL A 146 0.11 -6.81 17.61
N LYS A 147 0.45 -6.74 16.31
CA LYS A 147 -0.14 -5.72 15.43
C LYS A 147 -0.40 -6.20 14.00
N VAL A 148 -1.52 -5.76 13.44
CA VAL A 148 -1.76 -5.93 12.00
C VAL A 148 -0.85 -5.02 11.20
N ARG A 149 -0.45 -5.50 10.03
CA ARG A 149 0.36 -4.73 9.07
C ARG A 149 -0.12 -4.92 7.64
N ARG A 150 0.42 -4.08 6.76
CA ARG A 150 0.27 -4.21 5.31
C ARG A 150 1.61 -4.61 4.70
N LEU A 151 1.61 -5.64 3.86
CA LEU A 151 2.70 -5.99 2.97
C LEU A 151 2.31 -5.60 1.53
N SER A 152 3.26 -5.11 0.74
CA SER A 152 3.06 -4.83 -0.68
C SER A 152 4.10 -5.58 -1.50
N LEU A 153 3.66 -6.26 -2.56
CA LEU A 153 4.48 -7.04 -3.48
C LEU A 153 4.12 -6.68 -4.92
N SER A 154 5.12 -6.65 -5.79
CA SER A 154 4.87 -6.76 -7.22
C SER A 154 4.28 -8.14 -7.56
N GLU A 155 3.59 -8.24 -8.70
CA GLU A 155 3.07 -9.51 -9.21
C GLU A 155 4.15 -10.60 -9.29
N GLN A 156 5.39 -10.23 -9.64
CA GLN A 156 6.51 -11.15 -9.82
C GLN A 156 7.04 -11.66 -8.48
N GLU A 157 7.10 -10.81 -7.46
CA GLU A 157 7.46 -11.21 -6.10
C GLU A 157 6.42 -12.15 -5.51
N LEU A 158 5.12 -11.90 -5.74
CA LEU A 158 4.07 -12.82 -5.32
C LEU A 158 4.18 -14.16 -6.04
N GLU A 159 4.37 -14.16 -7.36
CA GLU A 159 4.53 -15.40 -8.14
C GLU A 159 5.68 -16.25 -7.64
N ASN A 160 6.82 -15.63 -7.31
CA ASN A 160 7.96 -16.35 -6.78
C ASN A 160 7.71 -16.84 -5.35
N ALA A 161 7.09 -16.02 -4.48
CA ALA A 161 6.80 -16.42 -3.11
C ALA A 161 5.74 -17.53 -3.02
N ALA A 162 4.72 -17.51 -3.88
CA ALA A 162 3.65 -18.49 -3.89
C ALA A 162 4.15 -19.92 -4.17
N LYS A 163 5.26 -20.06 -4.92
CA LYS A 163 5.89 -21.36 -5.23
C LYS A 163 6.38 -22.09 -3.99
N THR A 164 6.87 -21.38 -2.97
CA THR A 164 7.49 -21.99 -1.79
C THR A 164 6.78 -21.68 -0.47
N HIS A 165 5.98 -20.61 -0.41
CA HIS A 165 5.36 -20.12 0.84
C HIS A 165 3.84 -19.99 0.77
N GLY A 166 3.16 -20.59 -0.22
CA GLY A 166 1.72 -20.36 -0.45
C GLY A 166 0.84 -20.44 0.80
N THR A 167 1.06 -21.43 1.67
CA THR A 167 0.34 -21.57 2.95
C THR A 167 0.61 -20.45 3.95
N ASP A 168 1.85 -19.95 4.00
CA ASP A 168 2.22 -18.84 4.87
C ASP A 168 1.63 -17.51 4.38
N ILE A 169 1.52 -17.34 3.06
CA ILE A 169 0.81 -16.20 2.46
C ILE A 169 -0.65 -16.19 2.88
N VAL A 170 -1.34 -17.33 2.76
CA VAL A 170 -2.74 -17.47 3.19
C VAL A 170 -2.89 -17.21 4.69
N ARG A 171 -2.00 -17.76 5.53
CA ARG A 171 -2.01 -17.50 6.97
C ARG A 171 -1.78 -16.02 7.29
N PHE A 172 -0.87 -15.37 6.57
CA PHE A 172 -0.61 -13.94 6.71
C PHE A 172 -1.86 -13.11 6.39
N THR A 173 -2.54 -13.40 5.27
CA THR A 173 -3.69 -12.62 4.77
C THR A 173 -4.94 -12.76 5.62
N GLN A 174 -5.06 -13.78 6.47
CA GLN A 174 -6.18 -13.89 7.42
C GLN A 174 -6.30 -12.67 8.34
N LYS A 175 -5.18 -12.11 8.80
CA LYS A 175 -5.16 -10.96 9.72
C LYS A 175 -4.57 -9.68 9.10
N ASN A 176 -3.70 -9.82 8.11
CA ASN A 176 -2.92 -8.72 7.55
C ASN A 176 -3.38 -8.38 6.14
N PHE A 177 -3.05 -7.17 5.69
CA PHE A 177 -3.26 -6.80 4.28
C PHE A 177 -2.08 -7.22 3.42
N LEU A 178 -2.40 -7.87 2.29
CA LEU A 178 -1.48 -8.04 1.17
C LEU A 178 -1.98 -7.20 -0.02
N ARG A 179 -1.13 -6.26 -0.44
CA ARG A 179 -1.28 -5.54 -1.70
C ARG A 179 -0.39 -6.15 -2.78
N VAL A 180 -0.97 -6.41 -3.93
CA VAL A 180 -0.26 -6.87 -5.12
C VAL A 180 -0.38 -5.79 -6.18
N TYR A 181 0.72 -5.46 -6.87
CA TYR A 181 0.71 -4.40 -7.89
C TYR A 181 1.47 -4.81 -9.17
N PRO A 182 1.17 -4.19 -10.33
CA PRO A 182 1.84 -4.49 -11.58
C PRO A 182 3.36 -4.25 -11.50
N LYS A 183 4.18 -5.11 -12.10
CA LYS A 183 5.63 -4.91 -12.17
C LYS A 183 5.99 -3.70 -13.04
N GLY A 184 7.12 -3.05 -12.73
CA GLY A 184 7.59 -1.85 -13.44
C GLY A 184 7.82 -2.03 -14.94
N THR A 185 8.08 -3.26 -15.41
CA THR A 185 8.26 -3.52 -16.85
C THR A 185 6.96 -3.43 -17.66
N ARG A 186 5.79 -3.27 -17.02
CA ARG A 186 4.50 -3.06 -17.70
C ARG A 186 4.32 -1.60 -18.11
N LEU A 187 5.22 -1.13 -18.96
CA LEU A 187 5.32 0.28 -19.37
C LEU A 187 4.05 0.79 -20.05
N ASN A 188 3.30 -0.08 -20.74
CA ASN A 188 2.05 0.23 -21.42
C ASN A 188 0.81 0.21 -20.51
N SER A 189 0.99 0.12 -19.18
CA SER A 189 -0.11 0.01 -18.21
C SER A 189 -0.95 -1.27 -18.33
N SER A 190 -0.44 -2.32 -19.00
CA SER A 190 -1.09 -3.63 -18.99
C SER A 190 -1.28 -4.17 -17.57
N ASN A 191 -2.25 -5.06 -17.40
CA ASN A 191 -2.56 -5.69 -16.13
C ASN A 191 -2.13 -7.16 -16.11
N TYR A 192 -1.92 -7.67 -14.90
CA TYR A 192 -1.59 -9.07 -14.62
C TYR A 192 -2.84 -9.88 -14.28
N ASN A 193 -2.72 -11.21 -14.24
CA ASN A 193 -3.82 -12.08 -13.84
C ASN A 193 -4.08 -11.94 -12.33
N PRO A 194 -5.26 -11.48 -11.88
CA PRO A 194 -5.54 -11.26 -10.46
C PRO A 194 -5.72 -12.54 -9.66
N MET A 195 -6.01 -13.67 -10.32
CA MET A 195 -6.40 -14.90 -9.65
C MET A 195 -5.33 -15.40 -8.69
N LEU A 196 -4.05 -15.25 -9.04
CA LEU A 196 -2.97 -15.65 -8.17
C LEU A 196 -2.99 -14.90 -6.82
N GLY A 197 -3.29 -13.60 -6.85
CA GLY A 197 -3.46 -12.78 -5.64
C GLY A 197 -4.66 -13.23 -4.82
N TRP A 198 -5.84 -13.32 -5.44
CA TRP A 198 -7.07 -13.70 -4.74
C TRP A 198 -7.02 -15.11 -4.16
N MET A 199 -6.45 -16.08 -4.87
CA MET A 199 -6.26 -17.46 -4.38
C MET A 199 -5.40 -17.54 -3.12
N HIS A 200 -4.51 -16.56 -2.89
CA HIS A 200 -3.70 -16.47 -1.67
C HIS A 200 -4.27 -15.47 -0.65
N GLY A 201 -5.52 -15.04 -0.82
CA GLY A 201 -6.23 -14.15 0.10
C GLY A 201 -5.78 -12.68 0.02
N ALA A 202 -5.07 -12.27 -1.04
CA ALA A 202 -4.66 -10.88 -1.17
C ALA A 202 -5.88 -9.95 -1.31
N GLN A 203 -6.03 -9.04 -0.36
CA GLN A 203 -7.16 -8.11 -0.30
C GLN A 203 -7.04 -7.02 -1.35
N MET A 204 -5.82 -6.52 -1.59
CA MET A 204 -5.59 -5.35 -2.43
C MET A 204 -4.86 -5.74 -3.72
N VAL A 205 -5.57 -6.39 -4.65
CA VAL A 205 -5.06 -6.69 -5.99
C VAL A 205 -5.23 -5.44 -6.86
N ALA A 206 -4.16 -4.68 -7.04
CA ALA A 206 -4.17 -3.37 -7.67
C ALA A 206 -4.05 -3.46 -9.20
N PHE A 207 -4.86 -2.68 -9.92
CA PHE A 207 -4.88 -2.61 -11.38
C PHE A 207 -4.56 -1.20 -11.88
N ASN A 208 -3.89 -1.11 -13.02
CA ASN A 208 -3.91 0.10 -13.84
C ASN A 208 -5.34 0.24 -14.42
N MET A 209 -5.98 1.38 -14.15
CA MET A 209 -7.38 1.63 -14.54
C MET A 209 -7.52 2.32 -15.89
N GLN A 210 -6.39 2.80 -16.43
CA GLN A 210 -6.22 3.53 -17.67
C GLN A 210 -5.73 2.64 -18.80
#